data_AF-A0A1B8Q996-F1
#
_entry.id   AF-A0A1B8Q996-F1
#
_cell.length_a   1.000
_cell.length_b   1.000
_cell.length_c   1.000
_cell.angle_alpha   90.00
_cell.angle_beta   90.00
_cell.angle_gamma   90.00
#
_symmetry.space_group_name_H-M   'P 1'
#
loop_
_entity.id
_entity.type
_entity.pdbx_description
1 polymer ?
#
loop_
_entity_poly.entity_id
_entity_poly.type
_entity_poly.pdbx_seq_one_letter_code
_entity_poly.pdbx_strand_id
1 'polypeptide(L)'
;MVTDMAKMKQSAEQLAQAANSLRTRLRGGWWLWLGWRWLGVPILTAYLLTTKPSVFGGIVWQGLWLLPALLASPWIIRGRQPYALTMIGMLLLVYWGGSGMVALQYGLTQVWTLLAVWLVDFVLLGLINYWLFMLLKKLPKMNA
;
A
#
# COMPACT_ATOMS: atom_id res chain seq x y z
N MET A 1 0.32 40.80 15.91
CA MET A 1 -0.95 40.06 15.75
C MET A 1 -1.31 39.77 14.29
N VAL A 2 -1.35 40.74 13.36
CA VAL A 2 -1.66 40.48 11.94
C VAL A 2 -0.60 39.62 11.23
N THR A 3 0.68 39.84 11.55
CA THR A 3 1.83 39.08 11.01
C THR A 3 1.86 37.62 11.46
N ASP A 4 1.42 37.32 12.69
CA ASP A 4 1.29 35.94 13.19
C ASP A 4 0.13 35.20 12.52
N MET A 5 -1.01 35.86 12.30
CA MET A 5 -2.15 35.26 11.61
C MET A 5 -1.83 34.89 10.16
N ALA A 6 -1.10 35.75 9.43
CA ALA A 6 -0.66 35.47 8.08
C ALA A 6 0.30 34.25 8.02
N LYS A 7 1.24 34.18 8.96
CA LYS A 7 2.21 33.08 9.08
C LYS A 7 1.53 31.75 9.46
N MET A 8 0.52 31.80 10.34
CA MET A 8 -0.30 30.63 10.69
C MET A 8 -1.14 30.14 9.51
N LYS A 9 -1.75 31.04 8.73
CA LYS A 9 -2.53 30.67 7.55
C LYS A 9 -1.67 30.04 6.47
N GLN A 10 -0.49 30.61 6.20
CA GLN A 10 0.47 30.08 5.25
C GLN A 10 1.01 28.69 5.68
N SER A 11 1.27 28.50 6.98
CA SER A 11 1.65 27.20 7.53
C SER A 11 0.53 26.16 7.38
N ALA A 12 -0.72 26.55 7.63
CA ALA A 12 -1.89 25.67 7.46
C ALA A 12 -2.11 25.27 5.98
N GLU A 13 -1.95 26.22 5.05
CA GLU A 13 -2.04 25.96 3.62
C GLU A 13 -0.90 25.04 3.13
N GLN A 14 0.32 25.25 3.60
CA GLN A 14 1.47 24.36 3.30
C GLN A 14 1.26 22.95 3.84
N LEU A 15 0.74 22.81 5.06
CA LEU A 15 0.41 21.51 5.65
C LEU A 15 -0.70 20.80 4.87
N ALA A 16 -1.74 21.54 4.47
CA ALA A 16 -2.84 21.00 3.67
C ALA A 16 -2.37 20.55 2.27
N GLN A 17 -1.51 21.34 1.62
CA GLN A 17 -0.95 21.01 0.32
C GLN A 17 -0.01 19.79 0.40
N ALA A 18 0.83 19.72 1.43
CA ALA A 18 1.68 18.56 1.69
C ALA A 18 0.85 17.30 1.95
N ALA A 19 -0.21 17.40 2.75
CA ALA A 19 -1.12 16.28 3.01
C ALA A 19 -1.83 15.80 1.74
N ASN A 20 -2.30 16.72 0.89
CA ASN A 20 -2.91 16.38 -0.39
C ASN A 20 -1.93 15.67 -1.35
N SER A 21 -0.68 16.14 -1.43
CA SER A 21 0.34 15.49 -2.26
C SER A 21 0.65 14.05 -1.82
N LEU A 22 0.72 13.81 -0.52
CA LEU A 22 0.91 12.48 0.07
C LEU A 22 -0.29 11.57 -0.18
N ARG A 23 -1.49 12.12 -0.14
CA ARG A 23 -2.74 11.42 -0.41
C ARG A 23 -2.84 10.95 -1.86
N THR A 24 -2.38 11.77 -2.80
CA THR A 24 -2.28 11.40 -4.22
C THR A 24 -1.25 10.30 -4.43
N ARG A 25 -0.07 10.39 -3.79
CA ARG A 25 0.95 9.32 -3.84
C ARG A 25 0.45 8.01 -3.23
N LEU A 26 -0.22 8.08 -2.08
CA LEU A 26 -0.83 6.92 -1.43
C LEU A 26 -1.87 6.26 -2.35
N ARG A 27 -2.74 7.06 -2.98
CA ARG A 27 -3.72 6.56 -3.95
C ARG A 27 -3.04 5.91 -5.15
N GLY A 28 -2.01 6.55 -5.71
CA GLY A 28 -1.24 5.99 -6.83
C GLY A 28 -0.56 4.68 -6.48
N GLY A 29 0.15 4.63 -5.34
CA GLY A 29 0.78 3.42 -4.83
C GLY A 29 -0.22 2.31 -4.55
N TRP A 30 -1.37 2.65 -3.98
CA TRP A 30 -2.44 1.70 -3.70
C TRP A 30 -2.96 1.04 -4.98
N TRP A 31 -3.28 1.83 -6.02
CA TRP A 31 -3.72 1.28 -7.31
C TRP A 31 -2.63 0.46 -8.01
N LEU A 32 -1.38 0.94 -7.94
CA LEU A 32 -0.25 0.22 -8.50
C LEU A 32 -0.05 -1.14 -7.82
N TRP A 33 -0.11 -1.17 -6.48
CA TRP A 33 -0.02 -2.41 -5.71
C TRP A 33 -1.21 -3.34 -5.97
N LEU A 34 -2.44 -2.84 -5.99
CA LEU A 34 -3.61 -3.65 -6.35
C LEU A 34 -3.44 -4.29 -7.73
N GLY A 35 -3.02 -3.52 -8.74
CA GLY A 35 -2.78 -4.03 -10.09
C GLY A 35 -1.65 -5.06 -10.13
N TRP A 36 -0.55 -4.78 -9.43
CA TRP A 36 0.59 -5.71 -9.32
C TRP A 36 0.19 -7.02 -8.63
N ARG A 37 -0.51 -6.94 -7.50
CA ARG A 37 -0.95 -8.09 -6.72
C ARG A 37 -1.99 -8.93 -7.47
N TRP A 38 -2.92 -8.28 -8.16
CA TRP A 38 -4.04 -8.94 -8.82
C TRP A 38 -3.65 -9.57 -10.16
N LEU A 39 -2.81 -8.89 -10.95
CA LEU A 39 -2.43 -9.35 -12.29
C LEU A 39 -0.95 -9.71 -12.37
N GLY A 40 -0.06 -8.84 -11.89
CA GLY A 40 1.39 -9.05 -11.96
C GLY A 40 1.84 -10.34 -11.32
N VAL A 41 1.46 -10.60 -10.06
CA VAL A 41 1.84 -11.82 -9.34
C VAL A 41 1.34 -13.09 -10.05
N PRO A 42 0.04 -13.31 -10.29
CA PRO A 42 -0.40 -14.58 -10.87
C PRO A 42 0.07 -14.80 -12.31
N ILE A 43 0.19 -13.72 -13.10
CA ILE A 43 0.75 -13.80 -14.46
C ILE A 43 2.21 -14.21 -14.39
N LEU A 44 3.04 -13.48 -13.66
CA LEU A 44 4.48 -13.78 -13.57
C LEU A 44 4.73 -15.14 -12.93
N THR A 45 3.93 -15.52 -11.93
CA THR A 45 4.01 -16.86 -11.32
C THR A 45 3.72 -17.96 -12.35
N ALA A 46 2.71 -17.80 -13.20
CA ALA A 46 2.39 -18.78 -14.24
C ALA A 46 3.46 -18.90 -15.34
N TYR A 47 4.14 -17.80 -15.67
CA TYR A 47 5.22 -17.80 -16.66
C TYR A 47 6.58 -18.27 -16.11
N LEU A 48 6.86 -17.99 -14.84
CA LEU A 48 8.18 -18.24 -14.22
C LEU A 48 8.29 -19.61 -13.55
N LEU A 49 7.17 -20.25 -13.18
CA LEU A 49 7.19 -21.63 -12.67
C LEU A 49 7.20 -22.65 -13.81
N THR A 50 8.03 -23.68 -13.66
CA THR A 50 8.11 -24.83 -14.57
C THR A 50 6.81 -25.64 -14.63
N THR A 51 6.05 -25.68 -13.53
CA THR A 51 4.75 -26.35 -13.45
C THR A 51 3.65 -25.63 -14.22
N LYS A 52 3.88 -24.40 -14.71
CA LYS A 52 2.93 -23.57 -15.48
C LYS A 52 1.51 -23.60 -14.89
N PRO A 53 1.34 -23.16 -13.63
CA PRO A 53 0.03 -23.16 -12.97
C PRO A 53 -0.98 -22.30 -13.73
N SER A 54 -2.26 -22.62 -13.59
CA SER A 54 -3.32 -21.89 -14.29
C SER A 54 -3.36 -20.42 -13.86
N VAL A 55 -3.19 -19.51 -14.83
CA VAL A 55 -3.26 -18.06 -14.61
C VAL A 55 -4.61 -17.68 -13.99
N PHE A 56 -5.70 -18.27 -14.50
CA PHE A 56 -7.05 -18.00 -14.03
C PHE A 56 -7.24 -18.38 -12.55
N GLY A 57 -6.72 -19.55 -12.14
CA GLY A 57 -6.76 -19.96 -10.73
C GLY A 57 -5.98 -19.00 -9.83
N GLY A 58 -4.80 -18.55 -10.29
CA GLY A 58 -4.01 -17.53 -9.61
C GLY A 58 -4.74 -16.19 -9.47
N ILE A 59 -5.41 -15.72 -10.52
CA ILE A 59 -6.17 -14.45 -10.49
C ILE A 59 -7.33 -14.54 -9.51
N VAL A 60 -8.09 -15.64 -9.51
CA VAL A 60 -9.20 -15.85 -8.56
C VAL A 60 -8.68 -15.91 -7.13
N TRP A 61 -7.59 -16.66 -6.89
CA TRP A 61 -6.99 -16.78 -5.56
C TRP A 61 -6.49 -15.44 -5.03
N GLN A 62 -5.76 -14.69 -5.85
CA GLN A 62 -5.30 -13.34 -5.48
C GLN A 62 -6.50 -12.41 -5.28
N GLY A 63 -7.52 -12.48 -6.13
CA GLY A 63 -8.76 -11.72 -5.99
C GLY A 63 -9.45 -11.94 -4.64
N LEU A 64 -9.55 -13.19 -4.18
CA LEU A 64 -10.09 -13.53 -2.86
C LEU A 64 -9.26 -12.90 -1.73
N TRP A 65 -7.93 -12.99 -1.83
CA TRP A 65 -7.02 -12.36 -0.87
C TRP A 65 -7.04 -10.83 -0.95
N LEU A 66 -7.44 -10.24 -2.07
CA LEU A 66 -7.55 -8.80 -2.25
C LEU A 66 -8.88 -8.23 -1.72
N LEU A 67 -9.88 -9.05 -1.40
CA LEU A 67 -11.18 -8.58 -0.90
C LEU A 67 -11.08 -7.63 0.31
N PRO A 68 -10.31 -7.92 1.38
CA PRO A 68 -10.19 -7.01 2.52
C PRO A 68 -9.54 -5.67 2.11
N ALA A 69 -8.58 -5.71 1.19
CA ALA A 69 -7.96 -4.51 0.65
C ALA A 69 -8.95 -3.72 -0.24
N LEU A 70 -9.71 -4.38 -1.10
CA LEU A 70 -10.72 -3.72 -1.93
C LEU A 70 -11.82 -3.06 -1.07
N LEU A 71 -12.22 -3.67 0.04
CA LEU A 71 -13.14 -3.06 1.01
C LEU A 71 -12.53 -1.84 1.72
N ALA A 72 -11.21 -1.83 1.91
CA ALA A 72 -10.46 -0.69 2.45
C ALA A 72 -10.23 0.44 1.42
N SER A 73 -10.33 0.16 0.11
CA SER A 73 -10.07 1.14 -0.96
C SER A 73 -10.89 2.45 -0.90
N PRO A 74 -12.21 2.48 -0.60
CA PRO A 74 -12.95 3.75 -0.48
C PRO A 74 -12.43 4.62 0.67
N TRP A 75 -11.88 4.02 1.73
CA TRP A 75 -11.35 4.73 2.88
C TRP A 75 -10.01 5.40 2.57
N ILE A 76 -9.18 4.79 1.73
CA ILE A 76 -7.93 5.39 1.22
C ILE A 76 -8.24 6.53 0.25
N ILE A 77 -9.21 6.33 -0.64
CA ILE A 77 -9.64 7.32 -1.63
C ILE A 77 -10.35 8.50 -0.97
N ARG A 78 -11.07 8.30 0.15
CA ARG A 78 -11.70 9.38 0.95
C ARG A 78 -10.76 10.00 1.98
N GLY A 79 -9.82 9.24 2.56
CA GLY A 79 -8.60 9.64 3.29
C GLY A 79 -8.72 10.84 4.23
N ARG A 80 -9.91 11.04 4.79
CA ARG A 80 -10.26 12.12 5.72
C ARG A 80 -10.40 11.61 7.16
N GLN A 81 -10.35 10.29 7.37
CA GLN A 81 -10.61 9.66 8.65
C GLN A 81 -9.31 9.06 9.23
N PRO A 82 -8.72 9.66 10.28
CA PRO A 82 -7.47 9.18 10.88
C PRO A 82 -7.56 7.73 11.39
N TYR A 83 -8.68 7.38 12.00
CA TYR A 83 -8.91 6.02 12.54
C TYR A 83 -8.93 4.96 11.43
N ALA A 84 -9.62 5.23 10.32
CA ALA A 84 -9.66 4.32 9.18
C ALA A 84 -8.27 4.14 8.54
N LEU A 85 -7.49 5.22 8.44
CA LEU A 85 -6.11 5.16 7.95
C LEU A 85 -5.21 4.28 8.83
N THR A 86 -5.34 4.37 10.16
CA THR A 86 -4.58 3.51 11.09
C THR A 86 -4.94 2.03 10.94
N MET A 87 -6.23 1.69 10.86
CA MET A 87 -6.66 0.30 10.63
C MET A 87 -6.17 -0.23 9.28
N ILE A 88 -6.16 0.60 8.25
CA ILE A 88 -5.59 0.25 6.93
C ILE A 88 -4.09 -0.01 7.03
N GLY A 89 -3.36 0.78 7.82
CA GLY A 89 -1.94 0.53 8.11
C GLY A 89 -1.72 -0.84 8.75
N MET A 90 -2.52 -1.19 9.76
CA MET A 90 -2.45 -2.52 10.37
C MET A 90 -2.72 -3.64 9.36
N LEU A 91 -3.74 -3.47 8.53
CA LEU A 91 -4.08 -4.43 7.47
C LEU A 91 -2.92 -4.55 6.46
N LEU A 92 -2.36 -3.44 6.00
CA LEU A 92 -1.20 -3.41 5.10
C LEU A 92 0.04 -4.07 5.70
N LEU A 93 0.26 -3.96 7.01
CA LEU A 93 1.36 -4.66 7.69
C LEU A 93 1.19 -6.19 7.64
N VAL A 94 -0.05 -6.69 7.71
CA VAL A 94 -0.33 -8.12 7.53
C VAL A 94 0.01 -8.57 6.11
N TYR A 95 -0.39 -7.79 5.09
CA TYR A 95 0.00 -8.09 3.70
C TYR A 95 1.51 -7.99 3.50
N TRP A 96 2.17 -7.04 4.16
CA TRP A 96 3.61 -6.86 4.08
C TRP A 96 4.36 -8.04 4.70
N GLY A 97 3.92 -8.51 5.87
CA GLY A 97 4.44 -9.72 6.50
C GLY A 97 4.25 -10.97 5.64
N GLY A 98 3.06 -11.15 5.07
CA GLY A 98 2.78 -12.27 4.17
C GLY A 98 3.62 -12.24 2.89
N SER A 99 3.77 -11.05 2.28
CA SER A 99 4.61 -10.86 1.09
C SER A 99 6.10 -11.14 1.38
N GLY A 100 6.59 -10.65 2.53
CA GLY A 100 7.96 -10.91 2.99
C GLY A 100 8.23 -12.39 3.25
N MET A 101 7.29 -13.09 3.88
CA MET A 101 7.42 -14.53 4.12
C MET A 101 7.53 -15.32 2.82
N VAL A 102 6.70 -15.00 1.81
CA VAL A 102 6.74 -15.68 0.51
C VAL A 102 8.02 -15.32 -0.27
N ALA A 103 8.47 -14.07 -0.21
CA ALA A 103 9.75 -13.67 -0.82
C ALA A 103 10.93 -14.45 -0.21
N LEU A 104 10.95 -14.61 1.12
CA LEU A 104 11.96 -15.41 1.82
C LEU A 104 11.86 -16.90 1.46
N GLN A 105 10.65 -17.46 1.37
CA GLN A 105 10.43 -18.85 0.95
C GLN A 105 11.04 -19.12 -0.44
N TYR A 106 10.85 -18.21 -1.39
CA TYR A 106 11.45 -18.36 -2.73
C TYR A 106 12.97 -18.12 -2.74
N GLY A 107 13.49 -17.28 -1.83
CA GLY A 107 14.93 -17.14 -1.62
C GLY A 107 15.57 -18.42 -1.09
N LEU A 108 14.92 -19.06 -0.12
CA LEU A 108 15.39 -20.33 0.46
C LEU A 108 15.32 -21.49 -0.55
N THR A 109 14.33 -21.49 -1.44
CA THR A 109 14.20 -22.48 -2.52
C THR A 109 14.99 -22.11 -3.78
N GLN A 110 15.82 -21.05 -3.74
CA GLN A 110 16.67 -20.56 -4.83
C GLN A 110 15.93 -20.20 -6.13
N VAL A 111 14.63 -19.89 -6.05
CA VAL A 111 13.85 -19.42 -7.20
C VAL A 111 13.91 -17.89 -7.27
N TRP A 112 15.05 -17.39 -7.73
CA TRP A 112 15.38 -15.96 -7.76
C TRP A 112 14.38 -15.08 -8.51
N THR A 113 13.78 -15.61 -9.58
CA THR A 113 12.79 -14.89 -10.39
C THR A 113 11.52 -14.61 -9.61
N LEU A 114 11.00 -15.59 -8.88
CA LEU A 114 9.82 -15.40 -8.02
C LEU A 114 10.15 -14.58 -6.78
N LEU A 115 11.35 -14.75 -6.21
CA LEU A 115 11.82 -13.85 -5.15
C LEU A 115 11.71 -12.39 -5.60
N ALA A 116 12.19 -12.05 -6.81
CA ALA A 116 12.13 -10.68 -7.32
C ALA A 116 10.67 -10.17 -7.43
N VAL A 117 9.74 -10.99 -7.91
CA VAL A 117 8.31 -10.62 -8.04
C VAL A 117 7.71 -10.28 -6.67
N TRP A 118 7.97 -11.12 -5.66
CA TRP A 118 7.47 -10.91 -4.30
C TRP A 118 8.22 -9.80 -3.57
N LEU A 119 9.49 -9.57 -3.88
CA LEU A 119 10.27 -8.45 -3.35
C LEU A 119 9.75 -7.10 -3.86
N VAL A 120 9.35 -7.02 -5.13
CA VAL A 120 8.66 -5.83 -5.68
C VAL A 120 7.36 -5.56 -4.91
N ASP A 121 6.56 -6.59 -4.65
CA ASP A 121 5.32 -6.46 -3.87
C ASP A 121 5.61 -6.00 -2.42
N PHE A 122 6.65 -6.56 -1.79
CA PHE A 122 7.12 -6.17 -0.47
C PHE A 122 7.56 -4.70 -0.41
N VAL A 123 8.31 -4.21 -1.40
CA VAL A 123 8.76 -2.81 -1.47
C VAL A 123 7.58 -1.87 -1.70
N LEU A 124 6.64 -2.22 -2.59
CA LEU A 124 5.41 -1.46 -2.83
C LEU A 124 4.60 -1.28 -1.55
N LEU A 125 4.36 -2.36 -0.81
CA LEU A 125 3.66 -2.33 0.48
C LEU A 125 4.41 -1.50 1.53
N GLY A 126 5.74 -1.58 1.56
CA GLY A 126 6.57 -0.74 2.42
C GLY A 126 6.44 0.75 2.11
N LEU A 127 6.44 1.12 0.83
CA LEU A 127 6.25 2.51 0.39
C LEU A 127 4.86 3.05 0.73
N ILE A 128 3.81 2.25 0.52
CA ILE A 128 2.44 2.63 0.88
C ILE A 128 2.33 2.85 2.39
N ASN A 129 2.86 1.94 3.20
CA ASN A 129 2.91 2.10 4.66
C ASN A 129 3.68 3.36 5.07
N TYR A 130 4.85 3.61 4.47
CA TYR A 130 5.64 4.80 4.75
C TYR A 130 4.87 6.10 4.48
N TRP A 131 4.21 6.20 3.33
CA TRP A 131 3.36 7.36 3.00
C TRP A 131 2.16 7.49 3.92
N LEU A 132 1.55 6.36 4.32
CA LEU A 132 0.43 6.33 5.25
C LEU A 132 0.83 6.86 6.63
N PHE A 133 1.97 6.42 7.17
CA PHE A 133 2.50 6.91 8.44
C PHE A 133 2.91 8.39 8.38
N MET A 134 3.52 8.84 7.28
CA MET A 134 3.82 10.26 7.09
C MET A 134 2.56 11.12 7.01
N LEU A 135 1.50 10.61 6.38
CA LEU A 135 0.21 11.29 6.31
C LEU A 135 -0.44 11.38 7.69
N LEU A 136 -0.42 10.29 8.47
CA LEU A 136 -0.92 10.27 9.86
C LEU A 136 -0.18 11.27 10.76
N LYS A 137 1.14 11.42 10.63
CA LYS A 137 1.93 12.41 11.38
C LYS A 137 1.58 13.87 11.05
N LYS A 138 1.05 14.13 9.87
CA LYS A 138 0.70 15.48 9.38
C LYS A 138 -0.76 15.85 9.61
N LEU A 139 -1.62 14.88 9.95
CA LEU A 139 -2.99 15.17 10.35
C LEU A 139 -2.97 15.80 11.76
N PRO A 140 -3.82 16.81 12.04
CA PRO A 140 -3.94 17.35 13.38
C PRO A 140 -4.26 16.20 14.34
N LYS A 141 -3.46 16.08 15.42
CA LYS A 141 -3.72 15.10 16.48
C LYS A 141 -5.14 15.35 16.98
N MET A 142 -5.96 14.30 17.00
CA MET A 142 -7.22 14.38 17.71
C MET A 142 -6.85 14.60 19.18
N ASN A 143 -7.11 15.81 19.66
CA ASN A 143 -7.12 16.10 21.08
C ASN A 143 -8.16 15.14 21.69
N ALA A 144 -7.67 14.14 22.42
CA ALA A 144 -8.46 13.43 23.41
C ALA A 144 -8.69 14.37 24.60
#